data_AF-A0A954WEN4-F1
#
_entry.id   AF-A0A954WEN4-F1
#
_cell.length_a   1.000
_cell.length_b   1.000
_cell.length_c   1.000
_cell.angle_alpha   90.00
_cell.angle_beta   90.00
_cell.angle_gamma   90.00
#
_symmetry.space_group_name_H-M   'P 1'
#
loop_
_entity.id
_entity.type
_entity.pdbx_description
1 polymer ?
#
loop_
_entity_poly.entity_id
_entity_poly.type
_entity_poly.pdbx_seq_one_letter_code
_entity_poly.pdbx_strand_id
1 'polypeptide(L)'
;MKRIDEQQLETDLANRYEYLAEFIGFTPDDVEAIHRLAPRLTPHIPKIVEQTYAKLLSYDATARHFLPRQSGYEGDLPASLAELGPEARQIQFRKEHLRRYLTSLVGNA
;
A
#
# COMPACT_ATOMS: atom_id res chain seq x y z
N MET A 1 -32.12 6.52 -0.29
CA MET A 1 -31.20 5.47 0.19
C MET A 1 -30.99 4.48 -0.95
N LYS A 2 -29.76 4.37 -1.47
CA LYS A 2 -29.43 3.41 -2.52
C LYS A 2 -29.45 2.00 -1.92
N ARG A 3 -30.08 1.03 -2.59
CA ARG A 3 -30.01 -0.38 -2.19
C ARG A 3 -28.81 -1.02 -2.86
N ILE A 4 -28.04 -1.77 -2.09
CA ILE A 4 -26.83 -2.45 -2.55
C ILE A 4 -27.05 -3.95 -2.40
N ASP A 5 -26.63 -4.72 -3.41
CA ASP A 5 -26.54 -6.17 -3.32
C ASP A 5 -25.13 -6.55 -2.85
N GLU A 6 -25.00 -6.85 -1.56
CA GLU A 6 -23.71 -7.20 -0.95
C GLU A 6 -23.11 -8.47 -1.55
N GLN A 7 -23.92 -9.43 -2.00
CA GLN A 7 -23.41 -10.66 -2.61
C GLN A 7 -22.78 -10.37 -3.98
N GLN A 8 -23.36 -9.44 -4.73
CA GLN A 8 -22.79 -9.03 -6.01
C GLN A 8 -21.45 -8.32 -5.83
N LEU A 9 -21.28 -7.53 -4.75
CA LEU A 9 -19.98 -6.92 -4.45
C LEU A 9 -18.89 -7.99 -4.26
N GLU A 10 -19.22 -9.20 -3.79
CA GLU A 10 -18.24 -10.27 -3.60
C GLU A 10 -17.71 -10.92 -4.89
N THR A 11 -18.47 -10.83 -5.98
CA THR A 11 -18.16 -11.56 -7.23
C THR A 11 -17.93 -10.64 -8.44
N ASP A 12 -18.45 -9.42 -8.41
CA ASP A 12 -18.32 -8.43 -9.49
C ASP A 12 -17.39 -7.28 -9.07
N LEU A 13 -16.16 -7.31 -9.59
CA LEU A 13 -15.14 -6.32 -9.28
C LEU A 13 -15.51 -4.91 -9.80
N ALA A 14 -16.13 -4.82 -10.97
CA ALA A 14 -16.51 -3.54 -11.56
C ALA A 14 -17.59 -2.87 -10.70
N ASN A 15 -18.63 -3.63 -10.34
CA ASN A 15 -19.67 -3.14 -9.44
C ASN A 15 -19.11 -2.75 -8.06
N ARG A 16 -18.18 -3.56 -7.51
CA ARG A 16 -17.50 -3.21 -6.24
C ARG A 16 -16.75 -1.89 -6.34
N TYR A 17 -16.01 -1.67 -7.43
CA TYR A 17 -15.30 -0.42 -7.66
C TYR A 17 -16.28 0.76 -7.78
N GLU A 18 -17.30 0.65 -8.62
CA GLU A 18 -18.29 1.72 -8.84
C GLU A 18 -18.99 2.12 -7.55
N TYR A 19 -19.45 1.13 -6.77
CA TYR A 19 -20.04 1.38 -5.45
C TYR A 19 -19.08 2.11 -4.52
N LEU A 20 -17.84 1.63 -4.40
CA LEU A 20 -16.87 2.21 -3.47
C LEU A 20 -16.46 3.62 -3.89
N ALA A 21 -16.22 3.85 -5.18
CA ALA A 21 -15.89 5.15 -5.73
C ALA A 21 -17.01 6.16 -5.46
N GLU A 22 -18.27 5.80 -5.74
CA GLU A 22 -19.42 6.64 -5.42
C GLU A 22 -19.54 6.89 -3.91
N PHE A 23 -19.37 5.84 -3.09
CA PHE A 23 -19.52 5.92 -1.63
C PHE A 23 -18.51 6.87 -0.98
N ILE A 24 -17.25 6.83 -1.40
CA ILE A 24 -16.21 7.74 -0.87
C ILE A 24 -16.18 9.09 -1.60
N GLY A 25 -17.05 9.30 -2.59
CA GLY A 25 -17.08 10.51 -3.40
C GLY A 25 -15.85 10.67 -4.29
N PHE A 26 -15.26 9.56 -4.77
CA PHE A 26 -14.15 9.57 -5.71
C PHE A 26 -14.67 9.88 -7.12
N THR A 27 -14.25 11.01 -7.66
CA THR A 27 -14.75 11.58 -8.92
C THR A 27 -13.67 11.64 -9.99
N PRO A 28 -14.02 11.92 -11.27
CA PRO A 28 -13.04 12.19 -12.30
C PRO A 28 -12.10 13.36 -11.97
N ASP A 29 -12.55 14.35 -11.20
CA ASP A 29 -11.73 15.49 -10.78
C ASP A 29 -10.61 15.04 -9.82
N ASP A 30 -10.89 14.07 -8.95
CA ASP A 30 -9.89 13.47 -8.05
C ASP A 30 -8.83 12.69 -8.83
N VAL A 31 -9.25 11.93 -9.84
CA VAL A 31 -8.34 11.23 -10.77
C VAL A 31 -7.41 12.24 -11.44
N GLU A 32 -7.97 13.33 -11.97
CA GLU A 32 -7.17 14.38 -12.62
C GLU A 32 -6.21 15.06 -11.64
N ALA A 33 -6.66 15.35 -10.42
CA ALA A 33 -5.83 15.94 -9.37
C ALA A 33 -4.64 15.02 -9.01
N ILE A 34 -4.89 13.71 -8.87
CA ILE A 34 -3.84 12.71 -8.60
C ILE A 34 -2.83 12.66 -9.75
N HIS A 35 -3.30 12.62 -11.01
CA HIS A 35 -2.42 12.60 -12.18
C HIS A 35 -1.57 13.87 -12.30
N ARG A 36 -2.14 15.05 -12.03
CA ARG A 36 -1.38 16.31 -12.00
C ARG A 36 -0.31 16.32 -10.90
N LEU A 37 -0.54 15.63 -9.79
CA LEU A 37 0.43 15.53 -8.69
C LEU A 37 1.53 14.49 -8.96
N ALA A 38 1.25 13.47 -9.78
CA ALA A 38 2.17 12.35 -10.00
C ALA A 38 3.61 12.75 -10.34
N PRO A 39 3.90 13.69 -11.28
CA PRO A 39 5.27 14.10 -11.59
C PRO A 39 6.01 14.72 -10.40
N ARG A 40 5.27 15.33 -9.47
CA ARG A 40 5.83 15.93 -8.25
C ARG A 40 6.03 14.90 -7.15
N LEU A 41 5.17 13.88 -7.08
CA LEU A 41 5.24 12.84 -6.05
C LEU A 41 6.31 11.79 -6.34
N THR A 42 6.46 11.40 -7.61
CA THR A 42 7.35 10.30 -8.04
C THR A 42 8.78 10.40 -7.50
N PRO A 43 9.46 11.57 -7.58
CA PRO A 43 10.83 11.72 -7.03
C PRO A 43 10.91 11.50 -5.52
N HIS A 44 9.80 11.64 -4.79
CA HIS A 44 9.73 11.53 -3.34
C HIS A 44 9.29 10.14 -2.85
N ILE A 45 8.83 9.24 -3.74
CA ILE A 45 8.38 7.89 -3.36
C ILE A 45 9.41 7.14 -2.50
N PRO A 46 10.72 7.12 -2.82
CA PRO A 46 11.69 6.42 -1.98
C PRO A 46 11.68 6.93 -0.52
N LYS A 47 11.62 8.26 -0.34
CA LYS A 47 11.58 8.89 0.99
C LYS A 47 10.28 8.60 1.72
N ILE A 48 9.14 8.62 1.01
CA ILE A 48 7.82 8.30 1.58
C ILE A 48 7.81 6.86 2.10
N VAL A 49 8.33 5.91 1.32
CA VAL A 49 8.44 4.50 1.73
C VAL A 49 9.32 4.36 2.97
N GLU A 50 10.51 4.97 2.98
CA GLU A 50 11.40 4.94 4.13
C GLU A 50 10.72 5.48 5.41
N GLN A 51 10.09 6.65 5.32
CA GLN A 51 9.40 7.25 6.46
C GLN A 51 8.20 6.43 6.94
N THR A 52 7.48 5.79 6.01
CA THR A 52 6.36 4.90 6.34
C THR A 52 6.84 3.71 7.14
N TYR A 53 7.91 3.02 6.70
CA TYR A 53 8.45 1.88 7.44
C TYR A 53 9.10 2.29 8.76
N ALA A 54 9.80 3.42 8.82
CA ALA A 54 10.32 3.94 10.08
C ALA A 54 9.19 4.15 11.10
N LYS A 55 8.05 4.71 10.67
CA LYS A 55 6.89 4.90 11.55
C LYS A 55 6.25 3.57 11.96
N LEU A 56 6.03 2.66 11.01
CA LEU A 56 5.39 1.35 11.29
C LEU A 56 6.27 0.44 12.16
N LEU A 57 7.59 0.57 12.08
CA LEU A 57 8.52 -0.20 12.92
C LEU A 57 8.75 0.45 14.31
N SER A 58 8.34 1.71 14.50
CA SER A 58 8.49 2.42 15.78
C SER A 58 7.47 2.01 16.87
N TYR A 59 6.45 1.23 16.52
CA TYR A 59 5.47 0.69 17.47
C TYR A 59 5.39 -0.83 17.31
N ASP A 60 5.45 -1.55 18.42
CA ASP A 60 5.34 -3.00 18.46
C ASP A 60 4.04 -3.53 17.84
N ALA A 61 2.92 -2.83 18.09
CA ALA A 61 1.60 -3.17 17.59
C ALA A 61 1.54 -3.27 16.07
N THR A 62 2.29 -2.42 15.36
CA THR A 62 2.42 -2.43 13.90
C THR A 62 3.59 -3.29 13.44
N ALA A 63 4.73 -3.21 14.13
CA ALA A 63 5.97 -3.91 13.78
C ALA A 63 5.80 -5.44 13.81
N ARG A 64 5.04 -5.99 14.76
CA ARG A 64 4.79 -7.45 14.87
C ARG A 64 4.20 -8.09 13.60
N HIS A 65 3.49 -7.32 12.78
CA HIS A 65 2.90 -7.81 11.53
C HIS A 65 3.91 -8.00 10.38
N PHE A 66 5.18 -7.62 10.61
CA PHE A 66 6.28 -7.82 9.67
C PHE A 66 7.18 -9.01 10.03
N LEU A 67 6.93 -9.70 11.15
CA LEU A 67 7.63 -10.95 11.50
C LEU A 67 7.26 -12.12 10.57
N PRO A 68 5.98 -12.36 10.25
CA PRO A 68 5.62 -13.45 9.35
C PRO A 68 6.25 -13.23 7.96
N ARG A 69 6.68 -14.33 7.34
CA ARG A 69 7.24 -14.32 5.99
C ARG A 69 6.24 -13.69 5.01
N GLN A 70 6.68 -12.65 4.30
CA GLN A 70 5.90 -12.10 3.19
C GLN A 70 5.81 -13.12 2.05
N SER A 71 4.65 -13.19 1.40
CA SER A 71 4.50 -13.92 0.13
C SER A 71 5.56 -13.51 -0.89
N GLY A 72 6.18 -14.50 -1.54
CA GLY A 72 7.26 -14.30 -2.52
C GLY A 72 8.65 -13.99 -1.92
N TYR A 73 8.79 -13.90 -0.59
CA TYR A 73 10.09 -13.69 0.05
C TYR A 73 10.70 -15.01 0.55
N GLU A 74 11.87 -15.37 0.00
CA GLU A 74 12.55 -16.65 0.32
C GLU A 74 13.76 -16.52 1.25
N GLY A 75 14.15 -15.29 1.61
CA GLY A 75 15.34 -15.05 2.46
C GLY A 75 15.13 -15.28 3.96
N ASP A 76 16.13 -14.89 4.74
CA ASP A 76 16.14 -15.04 6.19
C ASP A 76 15.07 -14.18 6.89
N LEU A 77 14.50 -14.72 7.96
CA LEU A 77 13.54 -14.02 8.80
C LEU A 77 14.23 -13.51 10.07
N PRO A 78 13.83 -12.34 10.60
CA PRO A 78 14.22 -11.93 11.94
C PRO A 78 13.69 -12.95 12.96
N ALA A 79 14.49 -13.31 13.97
CA ALA A 79 14.09 -14.31 14.95
C ALA A 79 13.09 -13.75 15.98
N SER A 80 13.07 -12.42 16.16
CA SER A 80 12.25 -11.74 17.14
C SER A 80 11.89 -10.31 16.71
N LEU A 81 10.94 -9.70 17.41
CA LEU A 81 10.59 -8.29 17.20
C LEU A 81 11.76 -7.35 17.52
N ALA A 82 12.62 -7.72 18.48
CA ALA A 82 13.80 -6.93 18.84
C ALA A 82 14.85 -6.91 17.70
N GLU A 83 14.87 -7.93 16.85
CA GLU A 83 15.75 -8.04 15.69
C GLU A 83 15.11 -7.49 14.39
N LEU A 84 13.83 -7.10 14.45
CA LEU A 84 13.11 -6.54 13.32
C LEU A 84 13.48 -5.05 13.16
N GLY A 85 14.52 -4.80 12.36
CA GLY A 85 14.96 -3.44 12.01
C GLY A 85 14.66 -3.05 10.55
N PRO A 86 14.86 -1.77 10.20
CA PRO A 86 14.73 -1.30 8.82
C PRO A 86 15.69 -2.02 7.86
N GLU A 87 16.82 -2.52 8.36
CA GLU A 87 17.83 -3.26 7.57
C GLU A 87 17.55 -4.75 7.43
N ALA A 88 16.50 -5.27 8.08
CA ALA A 88 16.10 -6.66 7.90
C ALA A 88 15.76 -6.92 6.42
N ARG A 89 16.31 -7.99 5.84
CA ARG A 89 16.17 -8.28 4.41
C ARG A 89 14.70 -8.37 3.96
N GLN A 90 13.81 -8.91 4.79
CA GLN A 90 12.37 -8.93 4.49
C GLN A 90 11.77 -7.51 4.45
N ILE A 91 12.19 -6.61 5.35
CA ILE A 91 11.72 -5.22 5.35
C ILE A 91 12.16 -4.50 4.09
N GLN A 92 13.41 -4.69 3.67
CA GLN A 92 13.92 -4.14 2.41
C GLN A 92 13.14 -4.68 1.19
N PHE A 93 12.83 -5.97 1.18
CA PHE A 93 12.00 -6.58 0.14
C PHE A 93 10.57 -5.99 0.11
N ARG A 94 9.95 -5.79 1.28
CA ARG A 94 8.63 -5.15 1.40
C ARG A 94 8.64 -3.68 0.95
N LYS A 95 9.67 -2.92 1.32
CA LYS A 95 9.87 -1.53 0.88
C LYS A 95 9.97 -1.44 -0.64
N GLU A 96 10.73 -2.34 -1.26
CA GLU A 96 10.86 -2.38 -2.71
C GLU A 96 9.53 -2.66 -3.41
N HIS A 97 8.75 -3.62 -2.88
CA HIS A 97 7.41 -3.90 -3.39
C HIS A 97 6.48 -2.68 -3.28
N LEU A 98 6.47 -1.99 -2.13
CA LEU A 98 5.67 -0.79 -1.94
C LEU A 98 6.12 0.36 -2.86
N ARG A 99 7.43 0.54 -3.05
CA ARG A 99 7.98 1.53 -3.98
C ARG A 99 7.46 1.30 -5.40
N ARG A 100 7.55 0.06 -5.90
CA ARG A 100 7.03 -0.30 -7.23
C ARG A 100 5.53 -0.11 -7.34
N TYR A 101 4.79 -0.50 -6.30
CA TYR A 101 3.34 -0.30 -6.25
C TYR A 101 2.97 1.18 -6.35
N LEU A 102 3.59 2.05 -5.53
CA LEU A 102 3.32 3.49 -5.56
C LEU A 102 3.73 4.12 -6.89
N THR A 103 4.87 3.74 -7.47
CA THR A 103 5.30 4.21 -8.79
C THR A 103 4.30 3.79 -9.87
N SER A 104 3.80 2.55 -9.82
CA SER A 104 2.78 2.05 -10.75
C SER A 104 1.44 2.78 -10.59
N LEU A 105 1.03 3.04 -9.34
CA LEU A 105 -0.21 3.73 -8.98
C LEU A 105 -0.26 5.14 -9.56
N VAL A 106 0.86 5.87 -9.53
CA VAL A 106 0.93 7.25 -10.05
C VAL A 106 1.49 7.36 -11.46
N GLY A 107 2.13 6.31 -11.97
CA GLY A 107 2.87 6.31 -13.24
C GLY A 107 2.16 5.65 -14.42
N ASN A 108 1.05 4.92 -14.19
CA ASN A 108 0.19 4.39 -15.27
C ASN A 108 -0.93 5.39 -15.67
N ALA A 109 -0.66 6.68 -15.55
CA ALA A 109 -1.54 7.76 -16.00
C ALA A 109 -1.20 8.21 -17.42
#